data_AF-A0A218VV51-F1
#
_entry.id   AF-A0A218VV51-F1
#
_cell.length_a   1.000
_cell.length_b   1.000
_cell.length_c   1.000
_cell.angle_alpha   90.00
_cell.angle_beta   90.00
_cell.angle_gamma   90.00
#
_symmetry.space_group_name_H-M   'P 1'
#
loop_
_entity.id
_entity.type
_entity.pdbx_description
1 polymer ?
#
loop_
_entity_poly.entity_id
_entity_poly.type
_entity_poly.pdbx_seq_one_letter_code
_entity_poly.pdbx_strand_id
1 'polypeptide(L)'
;MAMASHQSLIFTYGTLKRGFANHKLMQDLLCSNDAVYLGRYSTERSYPLVCGPYGIPFLINLPGQGHRVSGELYAVSPRGLSRVDDLEGTTVGYYERLPIRVHCLEQSNGAEQNGAGLVIDAEAYFAHRSYGEDLWRRLGRVGLAEYTDTRKYVKRSDRPDGWTFIEGIRAFASSG
;
A
#
# COMPACT_ATOMS: atom_id res chain seq x y z
N MET A 1 -31.47 13.62 9.07
CA MET A 1 -30.99 12.28 8.67
C MET A 1 -29.53 12.41 8.26
N ALA A 2 -28.61 11.78 8.99
CA ALA A 2 -27.21 11.74 8.59
C ALA A 2 -27.09 10.76 7.41
N MET A 3 -26.68 11.24 6.25
CA MET A 3 -26.24 10.37 5.15
C MET A 3 -25.05 9.56 5.70
N ALA A 4 -25.15 8.22 5.66
CA ALA A 4 -24.00 7.38 5.90
C ALA A 4 -22.92 7.79 4.89
N SER A 5 -21.89 8.47 5.37
CA SER A 5 -20.76 8.87 4.53
C SER A 5 -20.14 7.59 3.98
N HIS A 6 -20.11 7.47 2.64
CA HIS A 6 -19.48 6.33 1.98
C HIS A 6 -18.01 6.29 2.42
N GLN A 7 -17.61 5.23 3.11
CA GLN A 7 -16.23 5.02 3.52
C GLN A 7 -15.55 4.09 2.53
N SER A 8 -14.34 4.46 2.09
CA SER A 8 -13.49 3.57 1.29
C SER A 8 -12.69 2.65 2.20
N LEU A 9 -12.59 1.38 1.84
CA LEU A 9 -11.72 0.41 2.51
C LEU A 9 -10.34 0.44 1.86
N ILE A 10 -9.34 0.92 2.58
CA ILE A 10 -7.97 1.06 2.08
C ILE A 10 -7.06 0.04 2.74
N PHE A 11 -6.48 -0.84 1.92
CA PHE A 11 -5.46 -1.79 2.32
C PHE A 11 -4.07 -1.15 2.14
N THR A 12 -3.32 -1.06 3.25
CA THR A 12 -1.97 -0.52 3.26
C THR A 12 -0.95 -1.62 3.56
N TYR A 13 0.12 -1.66 2.78
CA TYR A 13 1.14 -2.71 2.86
C TYR A 13 2.55 -2.14 3.15
N GLY A 14 2.70 -0.81 3.10
CA GLY A 14 3.97 -0.10 3.10
C GLY A 14 4.08 0.96 4.19
N THR A 15 4.53 2.15 3.82
CA THR A 15 4.93 3.21 4.78
C THR A 15 3.79 3.86 5.57
N LEU A 16 2.54 3.60 5.19
CA LEU A 16 1.34 4.05 5.91
C LEU A 16 1.03 3.16 7.14
N LYS A 17 1.57 1.94 7.19
CA LYS A 17 1.36 1.01 8.30
C LYS A 17 1.84 1.59 9.63
N ARG A 18 1.31 1.09 10.75
CA ARG A 18 1.77 1.48 12.11
C ARG A 18 3.28 1.29 12.28
N GLY A 19 3.94 2.30 12.83
CA GLY A 19 5.39 2.29 13.07
C GLY A 19 6.27 2.72 11.88
N PHE A 20 5.67 3.11 10.76
CA PHE A 20 6.39 3.56 9.57
C PHE A 20 6.35 5.08 9.38
N ALA A 21 7.24 5.61 8.54
CA ALA A 21 7.50 7.05 8.42
C ALA A 21 6.27 7.90 8.04
N ASN A 22 5.35 7.35 7.25
CA ASN A 22 4.15 8.07 6.82
C ASN A 22 2.92 7.77 7.68
N HIS A 23 3.06 6.96 8.74
CA HIS A 23 1.97 6.66 9.67
C HIS A 23 1.41 7.90 10.36
N LYS A 24 2.19 8.98 10.46
CA LYS A 24 1.70 10.26 11.00
C LYS A 24 0.43 10.75 10.30
N LEU A 25 0.34 10.60 8.98
CA LEU A 25 -0.88 10.95 8.24
C LEU A 25 -2.06 10.08 8.71
N MET A 26 -1.86 8.76 8.80
CA MET A 26 -2.92 7.84 9.26
C MET A 26 -3.31 8.13 10.71
N GLN A 27 -2.35 8.47 11.58
CA GLN A 27 -2.60 8.88 12.96
C GLN A 27 -3.43 10.16 13.02
N ASP A 28 -3.09 11.18 12.24
CA ASP A 28 -3.88 12.42 12.16
C ASP A 28 -5.33 12.13 11.70
N LEU A 29 -5.51 11.25 10.71
CA LEU A 29 -6.84 10.84 10.22
C LEU A 29 -7.63 10.03 11.26
N LEU A 30 -6.96 9.15 12.01
CA LEU A 30 -7.57 8.43 13.13
C LEU A 30 -8.04 9.42 14.21
N CYS A 31 -7.22 10.42 14.55
CA CYS A 31 -7.56 11.45 15.53
C CYS A 31 -8.71 12.36 15.07
N SER A 32 -8.82 12.64 13.77
CA SER A 32 -9.92 13.46 13.21
C SER A 32 -11.18 12.67 12.87
N ASN A 33 -11.23 11.36 13.21
CA ASN A 33 -12.32 10.45 12.86
C ASN A 33 -12.55 10.34 11.33
N ASP A 34 -11.50 10.58 10.55
CA ASP A 34 -11.47 10.42 9.10
C ASP A 34 -10.91 9.05 8.67
N ALA A 35 -10.37 8.26 9.62
CA ALA A 35 -9.99 6.88 9.41
C ALA A 35 -10.33 6.01 10.62
N VAL A 36 -10.58 4.72 10.40
CA VAL A 36 -10.77 3.70 11.43
C VAL A 36 -9.92 2.48 11.07
N TYR A 37 -9.09 2.01 12.00
CA TYR A 37 -8.29 0.79 11.82
C TYR A 37 -9.16 -0.46 11.98
N LEU A 38 -9.13 -1.35 11.00
CA LEU A 38 -9.98 -2.56 10.95
C LEU A 38 -9.22 -3.86 11.21
N GLY A 39 -7.89 -3.83 11.30
CA GLY A 39 -7.08 -5.01 11.64
C GLY A 39 -5.99 -5.34 10.61
N ARG A 40 -5.35 -6.50 10.83
CA ARG A 40 -4.34 -7.07 9.93
C ARG A 40 -4.98 -7.96 8.89
N TYR A 41 -4.58 -7.78 7.64
CA TYR A 41 -5.12 -8.46 6.48
C TYR A 41 -3.99 -8.96 5.58
N SER A 42 -4.30 -9.93 4.72
CA SER A 42 -3.41 -10.36 3.65
C SER A 42 -4.14 -10.39 2.31
N THR A 43 -3.45 -10.12 1.22
CA THR A 43 -4.04 -10.18 -0.12
C THR A 43 -4.50 -11.60 -0.44
N GLU A 44 -5.67 -11.72 -1.08
CA GLU A 44 -6.21 -13.01 -1.52
C GLU A 44 -5.31 -13.64 -2.60
N ARG A 45 -4.89 -12.83 -3.57
CA ARG A 45 -3.94 -13.21 -4.62
C ARG A 45 -2.52 -12.82 -4.22
N SER A 46 -1.54 -13.48 -4.82
CA SER A 46 -0.15 -13.05 -4.74
C SER A 46 0.08 -11.82 -5.62
N TYR A 47 0.93 -10.91 -5.13
CA TYR A 47 1.42 -9.75 -5.87
C TYR A 47 2.92 -9.57 -5.61
N PRO A 48 3.69 -9.02 -6.59
CA PRO A 48 5.05 -8.58 -6.31
C PRO A 48 5.03 -7.32 -5.43
N LEU A 49 5.53 -7.43 -4.21
CA LEU A 49 5.87 -6.28 -3.37
C LEU A 49 7.38 -6.12 -3.36
N VAL A 50 7.89 -4.96 -3.75
CA VAL A 50 9.34 -4.72 -3.85
C VAL A 50 9.76 -3.47 -3.09
N CYS A 51 11.02 -3.44 -2.64
CA CYS A 51 11.65 -2.21 -2.15
C CYS A 51 12.44 -1.57 -3.29
N GLY A 52 11.90 -0.49 -3.85
CA GLY A 52 12.55 0.30 -4.87
C GLY A 52 13.61 1.25 -4.32
N PRO A 53 14.06 2.23 -5.12
CA PRO A 53 14.96 3.28 -4.69
C PRO A 53 14.49 3.95 -3.40
N TYR A 54 15.44 4.39 -2.58
CA TYR A 54 15.14 5.08 -1.32
C TYR A 54 14.35 4.23 -0.30
N GLY A 55 14.37 2.89 -0.45
CA GLY A 55 13.68 1.96 0.43
C GLY A 55 12.15 2.07 0.35
N ILE A 56 11.60 2.52 -0.76
CA ILE A 56 10.16 2.74 -0.88
C ILE A 56 9.47 1.43 -1.30
N PRO A 57 8.37 1.03 -0.63
CA PRO A 57 7.62 -0.15 -1.02
C PRO A 57 6.73 0.11 -2.24
N PHE A 58 6.74 -0.82 -3.18
CA PHE A 58 5.91 -0.79 -4.39
C PHE A 58 5.18 -2.12 -4.55
N LEU A 59 3.84 -2.10 -4.54
CA LEU A 59 3.02 -3.24 -4.93
C LEU A 59 2.74 -3.18 -6.43
N ILE A 60 3.17 -4.20 -7.17
CA ILE A 60 3.04 -4.23 -8.63
C ILE A 60 1.75 -4.96 -9.00
N ASN A 61 0.96 -4.40 -9.93
CA ASN A 61 -0.32 -4.98 -10.33
C ASN A 61 -0.14 -6.18 -11.30
N LEU A 62 0.44 -7.25 -10.79
CA LEU A 62 0.66 -8.52 -11.47
C LEU A 62 0.08 -9.66 -10.62
N PRO A 63 -1.26 -9.80 -10.59
CA PRO A 63 -1.93 -10.78 -9.73
C PRO A 63 -1.48 -12.21 -10.08
N GLY A 64 -1.24 -13.01 -9.04
CA GLY A 64 -0.74 -14.39 -9.17
C GLY A 64 0.77 -14.51 -9.13
N GLN A 65 1.51 -13.39 -9.10
CA GLN A 65 2.98 -13.38 -9.05
C GLN A 65 3.48 -12.89 -7.68
N GLY A 66 4.69 -13.26 -7.27
CA GLY A 66 5.23 -12.87 -5.96
C GLY A 66 4.57 -13.61 -4.80
N HIS A 67 4.13 -12.88 -3.77
CA HIS A 67 3.61 -13.45 -2.53
C HIS A 67 2.25 -12.87 -2.16
N ARG A 68 1.50 -13.56 -1.32
CA ARG A 68 0.38 -12.92 -0.61
C ARG A 68 0.97 -11.88 0.36
N VAL A 69 0.53 -10.63 0.22
CA VAL A 69 1.14 -9.50 0.92
C VAL A 69 0.35 -9.21 2.18
N SER A 70 1.03 -9.16 3.33
CA SER A 70 0.46 -8.79 4.62
C SER A 70 0.48 -7.28 4.84
N GLY A 71 -0.59 -6.77 5.43
CA GLY A 71 -0.79 -5.35 5.66
C GLY A 71 -1.91 -5.04 6.66
N GLU A 72 -2.40 -3.81 6.59
CA GLU A 72 -3.39 -3.24 7.51
C GLU A 72 -4.56 -2.69 6.70
N LEU A 73 -5.79 -2.91 7.18
CA LEU A 73 -7.02 -2.41 6.55
C LEU A 73 -7.58 -1.23 7.35
N TYR A 74 -8.04 -0.20 6.65
CA TYR A 74 -8.65 0.99 7.22
C TYR A 74 -9.97 1.33 6.50
N ALA A 75 -11.00 1.72 7.24
CA ALA A 75 -12.12 2.47 6.68
C ALA A 75 -11.77 3.96 6.70
N VAL A 76 -11.89 4.65 5.55
CA VAL A 76 -11.44 6.03 5.38
C VAL A 76 -12.59 6.88 4.84
N SER A 77 -12.81 8.05 5.45
CA SER A 77 -13.80 9.02 4.99
C SER A 77 -13.40 9.61 3.62
N PRO A 78 -14.32 10.22 2.85
CA PRO A 78 -13.97 10.89 1.60
C PRO A 78 -12.88 11.96 1.76
N ARG A 79 -12.88 12.70 2.87
CA ARG A 79 -11.86 13.69 3.20
C ARG A 79 -10.51 13.02 3.49
N GLY A 80 -10.52 11.95 4.27
CA GLY A 80 -9.30 11.18 4.54
C GLY A 80 -8.71 10.59 3.28
N LEU A 81 -9.56 10.05 2.40
CA LEU A 81 -9.16 9.44 1.15
C LEU A 81 -8.42 10.42 0.23
N SER A 82 -8.94 11.63 0.06
CA SER A 82 -8.27 12.69 -0.71
C SER A 82 -6.86 12.97 -0.19
N ARG A 83 -6.66 13.00 1.13
CA ARG A 83 -5.34 13.26 1.72
C ARG A 83 -4.36 12.10 1.51
N VAL A 84 -4.85 10.86 1.50
CA VAL A 84 -4.03 9.69 1.19
C VAL A 84 -3.67 9.66 -0.30
N ASP A 85 -4.64 9.94 -1.18
CA ASP A 85 -4.43 10.07 -2.63
C ASP A 85 -3.36 11.13 -2.97
N ASP A 86 -3.39 12.29 -2.29
CA ASP A 86 -2.40 13.35 -2.44
C ASP A 86 -0.99 12.91 -2.01
N LEU A 87 -0.88 12.20 -0.88
CA LEU A 87 0.41 11.70 -0.38
C LEU A 87 1.00 10.64 -1.32
N GLU A 88 0.16 9.70 -1.76
CA GLU A 88 0.53 8.61 -2.68
C GLU A 88 0.65 9.12 -4.14
N GLY A 89 0.37 10.40 -4.39
CA GLY A 89 0.62 11.08 -5.66
C GLY A 89 -0.16 10.47 -6.84
N THR A 90 -1.42 10.10 -6.63
CA THR A 90 -2.24 9.44 -7.66
C THR A 90 -2.46 10.31 -8.89
N THR A 91 -2.65 11.62 -8.69
CA THR A 91 -2.84 12.61 -9.78
C THR A 91 -1.58 12.88 -10.59
N VAL A 92 -0.40 12.61 -10.02
CA VAL A 92 0.91 12.83 -10.66
C VAL A 92 1.54 11.53 -11.14
N GLY A 93 0.85 10.40 -11.02
CA GLY A 93 1.29 9.10 -11.53
C GLY A 93 2.35 8.40 -10.68
N TYR A 94 2.41 8.70 -9.38
CA TYR A 94 3.28 7.97 -8.45
C TYR A 94 2.70 6.59 -8.22
N TYR A 95 1.48 6.51 -7.69
CA TYR A 95 0.75 5.26 -7.56
C TYR A 95 -0.60 5.35 -8.27
N GLU A 96 -1.22 4.19 -8.50
CA GLU A 96 -2.60 4.08 -8.97
C GLU A 96 -3.43 3.41 -7.88
N ARG A 97 -4.52 4.03 -7.45
CA ARG A 97 -5.47 3.39 -6.54
C ARG A 97 -6.35 2.42 -7.32
N LEU A 98 -6.25 1.13 -7.03
CA LEU A 98 -6.97 0.07 -7.73
C LEU A 98 -7.64 -0.90 -6.74
N PRO A 99 -8.72 -1.58 -7.16
CA PRO A 99 -9.37 -2.59 -6.33
C PRO A 99 -8.44 -3.76 -5.98
N ILE A 100 -8.59 -4.29 -4.76
CA ILE A 100 -7.87 -5.44 -4.26
C ILE A 100 -8.77 -6.26 -3.32
N ARG A 101 -8.59 -7.59 -3.32
CA ARG A 101 -9.29 -8.51 -2.41
C ARG A 101 -8.35 -8.94 -1.29
N VAL A 102 -8.81 -8.86 -0.05
CA VAL A 102 -8.01 -9.16 1.14
C VAL A 102 -8.79 -10.06 2.10
N HIS A 103 -8.09 -10.87 2.89
CA HIS A 103 -8.68 -11.69 3.93
C HIS A 103 -8.08 -11.33 5.30
N CYS A 104 -8.91 -11.39 6.34
CA CYS A 104 -8.47 -11.09 7.71
C CYS A 104 -7.45 -12.14 8.18
N LEU A 105 -6.39 -11.69 8.86
CA LEU A 105 -5.37 -12.57 9.44
C LEU A 105 -5.70 -12.97 10.88
N GLU A 106 -6.56 -12.23 11.57
CA GLU A 106 -6.92 -12.52 12.96
C GLU A 106 -8.34 -13.09 13.02
N GLN A 107 -8.44 -14.38 13.33
CA GLN A 107 -9.70 -15.02 13.71
C GLN A 107 -9.84 -14.94 15.22
N SER A 108 -10.93 -14.36 15.73
CA SER A 108 -11.31 -14.45 17.14
C SER A 108 -11.44 -15.93 17.54
N ASN A 109 -10.76 -16.33 18.62
CA ASN A 109 -10.63 -17.70 19.17
C ASN A 109 -11.96 -18.38 19.60
N GLY A 110 -13.04 -18.36 18.82
CA GLY A 110 -14.35 -18.78 19.35
C GLY A 110 -15.45 -19.21 18.39
N ALA A 111 -15.19 -19.42 17.09
CA ALA A 111 -16.20 -20.02 16.22
C ALA A 111 -15.57 -20.95 15.18
N GLU A 112 -16.29 -22.03 14.93
CA GLU A 112 -15.89 -23.25 14.25
C GLU A 112 -15.14 -23.04 12.93
N GLN A 113 -14.14 -23.91 12.72
CA GLN A 113 -13.34 -24.02 11.52
C GLN A 113 -14.21 -24.42 10.32
N ASN A 114 -14.75 -23.43 9.63
CA ASN A 114 -15.17 -23.56 8.23
C ASN A 114 -14.47 -22.48 7.39
N GLY A 115 -13.16 -22.67 7.24
CA GLY A 115 -12.43 -22.59 5.97
C GLY A 115 -12.78 -21.48 4.98
N ALA A 116 -12.59 -20.22 5.36
CA ALA A 116 -12.03 -19.13 4.56
C ALA A 116 -12.21 -17.84 5.38
N GLY A 117 -11.12 -17.18 5.78
CA GLY A 117 -11.24 -15.83 6.33
C GLY A 117 -12.04 -14.96 5.34
N LEU A 118 -13.04 -14.22 5.84
CA LEU A 118 -13.92 -13.40 5.01
C LEU A 118 -13.08 -12.56 4.04
N VAL A 119 -13.28 -12.79 2.74
CA VAL A 119 -12.62 -11.99 1.70
C VAL A 119 -13.42 -10.71 1.52
N ILE A 120 -12.74 -9.58 1.65
CA ILE A 120 -13.30 -8.24 1.59
C ILE A 120 -12.74 -7.53 0.35
N ASP A 121 -13.61 -6.84 -0.37
CA ASP A 121 -13.21 -5.92 -1.44
C ASP A 121 -12.73 -4.59 -0.83
N ALA A 122 -11.53 -4.18 -1.21
CA ALA A 122 -10.86 -2.97 -0.75
C ALA A 122 -10.14 -2.31 -1.92
N GLU A 123 -9.39 -1.25 -1.65
CA GLU A 123 -8.53 -0.57 -2.61
C GLU A 123 -7.10 -0.50 -2.05
N ALA A 124 -6.11 -0.54 -2.93
CA ALA A 124 -4.71 -0.33 -2.58
C ALA A 124 -4.01 0.53 -3.61
N TYR A 125 -2.92 1.17 -3.20
CA TYR A 125 -2.06 1.95 -4.08
C TYR A 125 -1.06 1.03 -4.76
N PHE A 126 -1.18 0.82 -6.06
CA PHE A 126 -0.22 0.03 -6.85
C PHE A 126 0.81 0.96 -7.50
N ALA A 127 2.03 0.46 -7.68
CA ALA A 127 3.02 1.15 -8.49
C ALA A 127 2.43 1.46 -9.87
N HIS A 128 2.64 2.67 -10.35
CA HIS A 128 2.04 3.10 -11.60
C HIS A 128 2.50 2.20 -12.77
N ARG A 129 1.54 1.82 -13.62
CA ARG A 129 1.72 0.86 -14.73
C ARG A 129 2.86 1.20 -15.69
N SER A 130 3.25 2.48 -15.77
CA SER A 130 4.32 2.94 -16.66
C SER A 130 5.74 2.56 -16.21
N TYR A 131 5.92 2.04 -15.00
CA TYR A 131 7.25 1.63 -14.52
C TYR A 131 7.23 0.38 -13.61
N GLY A 132 6.07 -0.03 -13.09
CA GLY A 132 5.99 -1.05 -12.05
C GLY A 132 6.60 -2.41 -12.42
N GLU A 133 6.35 -2.89 -13.64
CA GLU A 133 6.91 -4.18 -14.08
C GLU A 133 8.43 -4.10 -14.28
N ASP A 134 8.92 -3.03 -14.91
CA ASP A 134 10.36 -2.83 -15.14
C ASP A 134 11.12 -2.73 -13.82
N LEU A 135 10.53 -2.07 -12.82
CA LEU A 135 11.08 -2.02 -11.46
C LEU A 135 11.25 -3.41 -10.85
N TRP A 136 10.23 -4.27 -10.95
CA TRP A 136 10.31 -5.64 -10.44
C TRP A 136 11.32 -6.50 -11.20
N ARG A 137 11.40 -6.32 -12.52
CA ARG A 137 12.40 -6.99 -13.37
C ARG A 137 13.82 -6.60 -12.96
N ARG A 138 14.08 -5.30 -12.75
CA ARG A 138 15.38 -4.78 -12.29
C ARG A 138 15.79 -5.36 -10.93
N LEU A 139 14.83 -5.58 -10.05
CA LEU A 139 15.04 -6.19 -8.73
C LEU A 139 15.08 -7.74 -8.77
N GLY A 140 15.35 -8.32 -9.94
CA GLY A 140 15.54 -9.77 -10.10
C GLY A 140 14.27 -10.60 -9.97
N ARG A 141 13.09 -9.97 -10.09
CA ARG A 141 11.77 -10.60 -9.91
C ARG A 141 11.56 -11.23 -8.53
N VAL A 142 12.28 -10.75 -7.51
CA VAL A 142 12.10 -11.16 -6.12
C VAL A 142 11.16 -10.17 -5.42
N GLY A 143 10.17 -10.69 -4.69
CA GLY A 143 9.21 -9.90 -3.93
C GLY A 143 9.25 -10.22 -2.43
N LEU A 144 8.56 -9.41 -1.65
CA LEU A 144 8.40 -9.54 -0.21
C LEU A 144 6.98 -10.01 0.12
N ALA A 145 6.82 -10.82 1.16
CA ALA A 145 5.50 -11.13 1.72
C ALA A 145 4.98 -10.03 2.67
N GLU A 146 5.89 -9.25 3.27
CA GLU A 146 5.53 -8.12 4.12
C GLU A 146 6.66 -7.08 4.08
N TYR A 147 6.30 -5.80 4.00
CA TYR A 147 7.27 -4.72 4.18
C TYR A 147 7.55 -4.52 5.67
N THR A 148 8.78 -4.81 6.09
CA THR A 148 9.21 -4.75 7.51
C THR A 148 10.47 -3.91 7.73
N ASP A 149 11.34 -3.75 6.72
CA ASP A 149 12.62 -3.07 6.89
C ASP A 149 12.51 -1.56 6.59
N THR A 150 12.54 -0.76 7.65
CA THR A 150 12.50 0.71 7.57
C THR A 150 13.87 1.37 7.46
N ARG A 151 14.96 0.63 7.66
CA ARG A 151 16.32 1.21 7.79
C ARG A 151 16.82 1.85 6.50
N LYS A 152 16.28 1.43 5.36
CA LYS A 152 16.64 1.94 4.04
C LYS A 152 15.70 3.05 3.53
N TYR A 153 14.65 3.38 4.28
CA TYR A 153 13.66 4.36 3.85
C TYR A 153 14.21 5.79 3.96
N VAL A 154 14.22 6.51 2.83
CA VAL A 154 14.59 7.94 2.79
C VAL A 154 13.34 8.77 2.57
N LYS A 155 13.09 9.72 3.49
CA LYS A 155 11.94 10.63 3.43
C LYS A 155 12.01 11.48 2.18
N ARG A 156 10.85 11.93 1.71
CA ARG A 156 10.76 12.75 0.49
C ARG A 156 11.58 14.04 0.56
N SER A 157 11.66 14.69 1.72
CA SER A 157 12.46 15.89 1.97
C SER A 157 13.97 15.68 1.89
N ASP A 158 14.42 14.43 2.05
CA ASP A 158 15.83 14.07 2.19
C ASP A 158 16.37 13.40 0.91
N ARG A 159 15.55 13.34 -0.14
CA ARG A 159 15.94 12.77 -1.44
C ARG A 159 16.75 13.82 -2.23
N PRO A 160 17.75 13.39 -3.02
CA PRO A 160 18.58 14.33 -3.79
C PRO A 160 17.75 15.25 -4.67
N ASP A 161 18.07 16.55 -4.64
CA ASP A 161 17.47 17.55 -5.51
C ASP A 161 17.94 17.37 -6.97
N GLY A 162 17.04 17.61 -7.91
CA GLY A 162 17.34 17.66 -9.35
C GLY A 162 16.63 16.63 -10.23
N TRP A 163 15.89 15.67 -9.64
CA TRP A 163 15.07 14.70 -10.38
C TRP A 163 13.66 14.63 -9.78
N THR A 164 12.62 14.59 -10.61
CA THR A 164 11.30 14.24 -10.11
C THR A 164 11.28 12.80 -9.62
N PHE A 165 10.39 12.48 -8.68
CA PHE A 165 10.25 11.13 -8.13
C PHE A 165 10.10 10.05 -9.22
N ILE A 166 9.32 10.33 -10.26
CA ILE A 166 9.10 9.42 -11.38
C ILE A 166 10.35 9.26 -12.23
N GLU A 167 11.08 10.34 -12.52
CA GLU A 167 12.33 10.24 -13.28
C GLU A 167 13.36 9.40 -12.54
N GLY A 168 13.47 9.55 -11.21
CA GLY A 168 14.34 8.71 -10.39
C GLY A 168 13.96 7.22 -10.44
N ILE A 169 12.66 6.90 -10.38
CA ILE A 169 12.19 5.51 -10.50
C ILE A 169 12.46 4.95 -11.89
N ARG A 170 12.15 5.72 -12.94
CA ARG A 170 12.35 5.29 -14.32
C ARG A 170 13.82 5.10 -14.63
N ALA A 171 14.69 6.03 -14.21
CA ALA A 171 16.14 5.89 -14.37
C ALA A 171 16.65 4.62 -13.68
N PHE A 172 16.18 4.33 -12.46
CA PHE A 172 16.53 3.10 -11.77
C PHE A 172 16.03 1.84 -12.49
N ALA A 173 14.77 1.84 -12.96
CA ALA A 173 14.16 0.72 -13.65
C ALA A 173 14.81 0.44 -15.02
N SER A 174 15.23 1.48 -15.73
CA SER A 174 15.80 1.40 -17.08
C SER A 174 17.32 1.24 -17.12
N SER A 175 18.04 1.54 -16.04
CA SER A 175 19.50 1.35 -15.99
C SER A 175 19.80 -0.14 -15.85
N GLY A 176 19.91 -0.84 -16.98
CA GLY A 176 20.24 -2.27 -17.09
C GLY A 176 21.73 -2.50 -17.01
#